data_AF-A0A3D1DYK2-F1
#
_entry.id   AF-A0A3D1DYK2-F1
#
_cell.length_a   1.000
_cell.length_b   1.000
_cell.length_c   1.000
_cell.angle_alpha   90.00
_cell.angle_beta   90.00
_cell.angle_gamma   90.00
#
_symmetry.space_group_name_H-M   'P 1'
#
loop_
_entity.id
_entity.type
_entity.pdbx_description
1 polymer ?
#
loop_
_entity_poly.entity_id
_entity_poly.type
_entity_poly.pdbx_seq_one_letter_code
_entity_poly.pdbx_strand_id
1 'polypeptide(L)' 'RATLEVRPMGEGQLADQFAPMADAMRSDGYDGVISFESVYHPGNGDFEAGFRMNIDRFKALFA' A
#
# COMPACT_ATOMS: atom_id res chain seq x y z
N ARG A 1 -7.70 -1.44 -25.03
CA ARG A 1 -8.07 -0.54 -23.91
C ARG A 1 -7.31 -1.04 -22.68
N ALA A 2 -6.45 -0.23 -22.09
CA ALA A 2 -5.87 -0.55 -20.78
C ALA A 2 -6.88 -0.23 -19.67
N THR A 3 -6.92 -1.06 -18.64
CA THR A 3 -7.80 -0.90 -17.48
C THR A 3 -6.94 -0.92 -16.22
N LEU A 4 -7.33 -0.12 -15.23
CA LEU A 4 -6.73 -0.11 -13.90
C LEU A 4 -7.81 -0.48 -12.90
N GLU A 5 -7.44 -1.32 -11.94
CA GLU A 5 -8.27 -1.61 -10.78
C GLU A 5 -7.51 -1.22 -9.51
N VAL A 6 -8.15 -0.42 -8.66
CA VAL A 6 -7.60 -0.02 -7.37
C VAL A 6 -8.14 -0.97 -6.30
N ARG A 7 -7.24 -1.60 -5.54
CA ARG A 7 -7.57 -2.59 -4.51
C ARG A 7 -7.09 -2.14 -3.12
N PRO A 8 -7.68 -2.67 -2.03
CA PRO A 8 -7.10 -2.54 -0.70
C PRO A 8 -5.64 -3.02 -0.65
N MET A 9 -4.87 -2.48 0.29
CA MET A 9 -3.50 -2.89 0.52
C MET A 9 -3.45 -4.33 1.04
N GLY A 10 -2.63 -5.17 0.42
CA GLY A 10 -2.60 -6.61 0.68
C GLY A 10 -3.57 -7.40 -0.19
N GLU A 11 -4.25 -6.76 -1.14
CA GLU A 11 -5.01 -7.39 -2.20
C GLU A 11 -4.44 -7.03 -3.59
N GLY A 12 -4.94 -7.70 -4.62
CA GLY A 12 -4.51 -7.48 -6.00
C GLY A 12 -3.13 -8.06 -6.30
N GLN A 13 -2.58 -7.64 -7.44
CA GLN A 13 -1.39 -8.28 -8.02
C GLN A 13 -0.09 -8.04 -7.22
N LEU A 14 -0.06 -7.00 -6.37
CA LEU A 14 1.09 -6.66 -5.53
C LEU A 14 0.98 -7.17 -4.09
N ALA A 15 -0.12 -7.83 -3.71
CA ALA A 15 -0.40 -8.28 -2.35
C ALA A 15 0.80 -8.98 -1.69
N ASP A 16 1.32 -10.00 -2.37
CA ASP A 16 2.42 -10.85 -1.87
C ASP A 16 3.80 -10.21 -2.05
N GLN A 17 3.89 -9.04 -2.71
CA GLN A 17 5.15 -8.38 -3.02
C GLN A 17 5.53 -7.31 -2.00
N PHE A 18 4.58 -6.81 -1.19
CA PHE A 18 4.88 -5.75 -0.23
C PHE A 18 5.85 -6.17 0.87
N ALA A 19 5.74 -7.40 1.39
CA ALA A 19 6.66 -7.90 2.42
C ALA A 19 8.09 -8.09 1.87
N PRO A 20 8.30 -8.83 0.76
CA PRO A 20 9.62 -8.91 0.12
C PRO A 20 10.23 -7.55 -0.22
N MET A 21 9.40 -6.58 -0.65
CA MET A 21 9.85 -5.23 -0.94
C MET A 21 10.33 -4.51 0.32
N ALA A 22 9.58 -4.57 1.41
CA ALA A 22 10.00 -3.98 2.69
C ALA A 22 11.30 -4.61 3.20
N ASP A 23 11.44 -5.93 3.09
CA ASP A 23 12.64 -6.66 3.52
C ASP A 23 13.86 -6.28 2.67
N ALA A 24 13.69 -6.17 1.35
CA ALA A 24 14.74 -5.71 0.45
C ALA A 24 15.18 -4.27 0.78
N MET A 25 14.24 -3.35 1.00
CA MET A 25 14.56 -1.96 1.37
C MET A 25 15.38 -1.89 2.66
N ARG A 26 15.03 -2.69 3.67
CA ARG A 26 15.81 -2.79 4.92
C ARG A 26 17.20 -3.38 4.67
N SER A 27 17.30 -4.46 3.88
CA SER A 27 18.57 -5.11 3.53
C SER A 27 19.51 -4.17 2.79
N ASP A 28 18.97 -3.31 1.94
CA ASP A 28 19.74 -2.33 1.16
C ASP A 28 20.12 -1.09 1.99
N GLY A 29 19.70 -1.01 3.26
CA GLY A 29 20.01 0.09 4.16
C GLY A 29 19.27 1.39 3.82
N TYR A 30 18.07 1.30 3.26
CA TYR A 30 17.26 2.47 2.96
C TYR A 30 16.77 3.14 4.26
N ASP A 31 17.23 4.37 4.51
CA ASP A 31 16.90 5.17 5.71
C ASP A 31 15.96 6.36 5.39
N GLY A 32 15.32 6.32 4.22
CA GLY A 32 14.36 7.35 3.80
C GLY A 32 12.94 7.09 4.33
N VAL A 33 12.07 8.09 4.14
CA VAL A 33 10.64 7.96 4.46
C VAL A 33 9.89 7.29 3.31
N ILE A 34 9.03 6.33 3.63
CA ILE A 34 8.17 5.64 2.67
C ILE A 34 6.81 6.33 2.64
N SER A 35 6.43 6.87 1.48
CA SER A 35 5.13 7.52 1.26
C SER A 35 4.03 6.50 0.99
N PHE A 36 2.86 6.68 1.62
CA PHE A 36 1.67 5.88 1.34
C PHE A 36 0.63 6.67 0.55
N GLU A 37 0.70 6.58 -0.78
CA GLU A 37 -0.19 7.28 -1.70
C GLU A 37 -1.45 6.46 -1.99
N SER A 38 -2.34 6.36 -1.00
CA SER A 38 -3.60 5.63 -1.19
C SER A 38 -4.60 6.44 -2.04
N VAL A 39 -5.06 5.82 -3.13
CA VAL A 39 -6.20 6.30 -3.94
C VAL A 39 -7.38 5.33 -3.88
N TYR A 40 -7.37 4.37 -2.95
CA TYR A 40 -8.48 3.45 -2.74
C TYR A 40 -9.63 4.16 -2.02
N HIS A 41 -10.85 3.87 -2.43
CA HIS A 41 -12.07 4.17 -1.68
C HIS A 41 -13.06 3.00 -1.84
N PRO A 42 -13.94 2.71 -0.86
CA PRO A 42 -14.85 1.57 -0.89
C PRO A 42 -16.07 1.77 -1.83
N GLY A 43 -15.90 2.53 -2.92
CA GLY A 43 -16.98 2.88 -3.86
C GLY A 43 -17.83 4.10 -3.48
N ASN A 44 -17.59 4.72 -2.33
CA ASN A 44 -18.33 5.90 -1.85
C ASN A 44 -17.69 7.26 -2.21
N GLY A 45 -16.56 7.27 -2.93
CA GLY A 45 -15.79 8.48 -3.25
C GLY A 45 -15.00 9.09 -2.08
N ASP A 46 -15.00 8.44 -0.91
CA ASP A 46 -14.30 8.89 0.29
C ASP A 46 -12.91 8.24 0.37
N PHE A 47 -11.90 8.98 -0.07
CA PHE A 47 -10.50 8.56 -0.02
C PHE A 47 -9.94 8.55 1.40
N GLU A 48 -10.47 9.36 2.32
CA GLU A 48 -10.00 9.34 3.71
C GLU A 48 -10.44 8.05 4.40
N ALA A 49 -11.70 7.64 4.23
CA ALA A 49 -12.18 6.36 4.72
C ALA A 49 -11.35 5.20 4.12
N GLY A 50 -11.11 5.23 2.81
CA GLY A 50 -10.25 4.25 2.15
C GLY A 50 -8.82 4.23 2.67
N PHE A 51 -8.21 5.39 2.91
CA PHE A 51 -6.88 5.50 3.52
C PHE A 51 -6.86 4.87 4.93
N ARG A 52 -7.84 5.22 5.78
CA ARG A 52 -7.95 4.71 7.15
C ARG A 52 -8.14 3.19 7.21
N MET A 53 -8.77 2.58 6.21
CA MET A 53 -8.90 1.13 6.11
C MET A 53 -7.56 0.41 5.88
N ASN A 54 -6.56 1.09 5.30
CA ASN A 54 -5.33 0.46 4.80
C ASN A 54 -4.07 0.87 5.57
N ILE A 55 -4.09 2.00 6.29
CA ILE A 55 -2.88 2.59 6.90
C ILE A 55 -2.21 1.67 7.93
N ASP A 56 -2.97 0.88 8.69
CA ASP A 56 -2.37 -0.02 9.69
C ASP A 56 -1.61 -1.17 9.03
N ARG A 57 -2.11 -1.67 7.89
CA ARG A 57 -1.39 -2.68 7.09
C ARG A 57 -0.11 -2.10 6.50
N PHE A 58 -0.15 -0.86 6.03
CA PHE A 58 1.02 -0.15 5.55
C PHE A 58 2.10 -0.03 6.63
N LYS A 59 1.72 0.47 7.81
CA LYS A 59 2.64 0.61 8.95
C LYS A 59 3.23 -0.73 9.39
N ALA A 60 2.44 -1.80 9.40
CA ALA A 60 2.94 -3.13 9.75
C ALA A 60 4.05 -3.64 8.81
N LEU A 61 4.14 -3.10 7.59
CA LEU A 61 5.14 -3.51 6.59
C LEU A 61 6.31 -2.53 6.52
N PHE A 62 6.08 -1.23 6.65
CA PHE A 62 7.02 -0.18 6.26
C PHE A 62 7.40 0.82 7.38
N ALA A 63 6.82 0.70 8.58
CA ALA A 63 7.21 1.50 9.74
C ALA A 63 8.34 0.86 10.57
#